data_AF-A0A7X0ZP96-F1
#
_entry.id   AF-A0A7X0ZP96-F1
#
_cell.length_a   1.000
_cell.length_b   1.000
_cell.length_c   1.000
_cell.angle_alpha   90.00
_cell.angle_beta   90.00
_cell.angle_gamma   90.00
#
_symmetry.space_group_name_H-M   'P 1'
#
loop_
_entity.id
_entity.type
_entity.pdbx_description
1 polymer ?
#
loop_
_entity_poly.entity_id
_entity_poly.type
_entity_poly.pdbx_seq_one_letter_code
_entity_poly.pdbx_strand_id
1 'polypeptide(L)'
;MGVTKVLLQIEKKTNQMVQLLTTLDETITWYSIKKIAMDLDVTVSTARRYVEELQSSLPNGWEIAQQAYKGILLIKPIDQSIQAIIHSWITDTLMFKMLELGFREQASNLQAIAQQSYTSIPSLYRMIRKANEFFEKDGITISKSPFHIRGKEEDIRTFFFHLFSEVQAINTIFQKDLLAIIHEHVIQLDHLTQANFSFAEKKKIVLFVAICVYRSKKKRPFQQLL
;
A
#
# COMPACT_ATOMS: atom_id res chain seq x y z
N MET A 1 7.18 12.14 5.24
CA MET A 1 6.37 11.09 5.89
C MET A 1 5.85 10.20 4.78
N GLY A 2 6.15 8.90 4.79
CA GLY A 2 5.77 7.99 3.69
C GLY A 2 4.25 7.93 3.48
N VAL A 3 3.83 7.72 2.22
CA VAL A 3 2.42 7.71 1.81
C VAL A 3 1.65 6.59 2.53
N THR A 4 2.29 5.43 2.74
CA THR A 4 1.72 4.28 3.44
C THR A 4 1.35 4.60 4.89
N LYS A 5 2.13 5.42 5.59
CA LYS A 5 1.82 5.84 6.96
C LYS A 5 0.51 6.64 7.03
N VAL A 6 0.23 7.45 6.01
CA VAL A 6 -1.05 8.17 5.89
C VAL A 6 -2.20 7.19 5.68
N LEU A 7 -2.03 6.18 4.81
CA LEU A 7 -3.05 5.16 4.58
C LEU A 7 -3.40 4.41 5.87
N LEU A 8 -2.39 4.02 6.64
CA LEU A 8 -2.60 3.37 7.93
C LEU A 8 -3.36 4.29 8.91
N GLN A 9 -3.05 5.58 8.97
CA GLN A 9 -3.79 6.51 9.82
C GLN A 9 -5.27 6.63 9.43
N ILE A 10 -5.61 6.46 8.15
CA ILE A 10 -7.00 6.45 7.68
C ILE A 10 -7.70 5.16 8.12
N GLU A 11 -7.04 4.01 7.98
CA GLU A 11 -7.59 2.69 8.30
C GLU A 11 -7.04 2.12 9.63
N LYS A 12 -7.66 2.60 10.73
CA LYS A 12 -7.23 2.35 12.11
C LYS A 12 -6.94 0.88 12.43
N LYS A 13 -7.81 -0.05 12.00
CA LYS A 13 -7.63 -1.48 12.26
C LYS A 13 -6.34 -2.01 11.63
N THR A 14 -6.11 -1.72 10.35
CA THR A 14 -4.90 -2.14 9.64
C THR A 14 -3.65 -1.55 10.29
N ASN A 15 -3.71 -0.27 10.72
CA ASN A 15 -2.62 0.33 11.48
C ASN A 15 -2.29 -0.40 12.77
N GLN A 16 -3.32 -0.78 13.54
CA GLN A 16 -3.12 -1.52 14.79
C GLN A 16 -2.54 -2.92 14.53
N MET A 17 -2.95 -3.60 13.46
CA MET A 17 -2.36 -4.89 13.05
C MET A 17 -0.89 -4.75 12.64
N VAL A 18 -0.55 -3.73 11.84
CA VAL A 18 0.83 -3.43 11.45
C VAL A 18 1.69 -3.11 12.68
N GLN A 19 1.19 -2.29 13.60
CA GLN A 19 1.88 -1.97 14.86
C GLN A 19 2.08 -3.22 15.72
N LEU A 20 1.08 -4.09 15.82
CA LEU A 20 1.20 -5.36 16.56
C LEU A 20 2.30 -6.24 15.97
N LEU A 21 2.26 -6.50 14.66
CA LEU A 21 3.26 -7.36 14.00
C LEU A 21 4.67 -6.76 14.12
N THR A 22 4.81 -5.45 13.90
CA THR A 22 6.10 -4.75 14.04
C THR A 22 6.65 -4.86 15.45
N THR A 23 5.80 -4.67 16.47
CA THR A 23 6.21 -4.77 17.88
C THR A 23 6.69 -6.17 18.22
N LEU A 24 5.98 -7.21 17.76
CA LEU A 24 6.38 -8.59 18.02
C LEU A 24 7.67 -8.98 17.28
N ASP A 25 7.89 -8.44 16.09
CA ASP A 25 9.12 -8.65 15.31
C ASP A 25 10.34 -7.96 15.94
N GLU A 26 10.18 -6.72 16.40
CA GLU A 26 11.27 -5.93 17.00
C GLU A 26 11.67 -6.42 18.40
N THR A 27 10.71 -6.94 19.17
CA THR A 27 10.96 -7.36 20.56
C THR A 27 11.70 -8.70 20.66
N ILE A 28 11.52 -9.61 19.69
CA ILE A 28 12.17 -10.94 19.62
C ILE A 28 12.09 -11.70 20.97
N THR A 29 11.04 -11.44 21.77
CA THR A 29 10.85 -12.02 23.10
C THR A 29 9.38 -12.01 23.48
N TRP A 30 9.08 -12.64 24.62
CA TRP A 30 7.72 -12.71 25.15
C TRP A 30 7.16 -11.32 25.46
N TYR A 31 5.99 -11.04 24.92
CA TYR A 31 5.31 -9.75 25.04
C TYR A 31 3.94 -9.90 25.70
N SER A 32 3.71 -9.18 26.79
CA SER A 32 2.48 -9.29 27.56
C SER A 32 1.28 -8.71 26.81
N ILE A 33 0.15 -9.43 26.83
CA ILE A 33 -1.11 -8.95 26.25
C ILE A 33 -1.57 -7.60 26.82
N LYS A 34 -1.26 -7.33 28.10
CA LYS A 34 -1.57 -6.03 28.72
C LYS A 34 -0.72 -4.90 28.13
N LYS A 35 0.54 -5.19 27.80
CA LYS A 35 1.44 -4.23 27.16
C LYS A 35 1.03 -3.97 25.71
N ILE A 36 0.68 -5.02 24.96
CA ILE A 36 0.07 -4.90 23.62
C ILE A 36 -1.15 -3.98 23.65
N ALA A 37 -2.07 -4.21 24.59
CA ALA A 37 -3.28 -3.40 24.73
C ALA A 37 -2.96 -1.92 24.98
N MET A 38 -1.97 -1.65 25.84
CA MET A 38 -1.49 -0.29 26.12
C MET A 38 -0.84 0.37 24.90
N ASP A 39 0.06 -0.33 24.22
CA ASP A 39 0.81 0.24 23.08
C ASP A 39 -0.09 0.52 21.87
N LEU A 40 -1.12 -0.30 21.66
CA LEU A 40 -2.10 -0.13 20.59
C LEU A 40 -3.26 0.80 20.95
N ASP A 41 -3.32 1.26 22.21
CA ASP A 41 -4.44 2.03 22.78
C ASP A 41 -5.80 1.34 22.58
N VAL A 42 -5.89 0.09 23.06
CA VAL A 42 -7.10 -0.75 22.99
C VAL A 42 -7.36 -1.51 24.28
N THR A 43 -8.55 -2.09 24.39
CA THR A 43 -8.85 -3.02 25.49
C THR A 43 -8.04 -4.32 25.35
N VAL A 44 -7.77 -4.98 26.47
CA VAL A 44 -7.15 -6.33 26.49
C VAL A 44 -7.96 -7.32 25.65
N SER A 45 -9.30 -7.24 25.65
CA SER A 45 -10.15 -8.09 24.81
C SER A 45 -9.92 -7.84 23.32
N THR A 46 -9.76 -6.58 22.90
CA THR A 46 -9.46 -6.21 21.51
C THR A 46 -8.07 -6.67 21.10
N ALA A 47 -7.08 -6.51 21.99
CA ALA A 47 -5.73 -7.01 21.75
C ALA A 47 -5.70 -8.52 21.55
N ARG A 48 -6.47 -9.29 22.34
CA ARG A 48 -6.57 -10.77 22.16
C ARG A 48 -7.14 -11.13 20.79
N ARG A 49 -8.23 -10.46 20.39
CA ARG A 49 -8.81 -10.64 19.07
C ARG A 49 -7.81 -10.32 17.95
N TYR A 50 -7.04 -9.23 18.07
CA TYR A 50 -6.01 -8.91 17.07
C TYR A 50 -4.89 -9.93 17.01
N VAL A 51 -4.52 -10.55 18.13
CA VAL A 51 -3.53 -11.64 18.16
C VAL A 51 -4.08 -12.90 17.46
N GLU A 52 -5.35 -13.23 17.66
CA GLU A 52 -6.03 -14.34 16.96
C GLU A 52 -6.18 -14.07 15.45
N GLU A 53 -6.55 -12.84 15.08
CA GLU A 53 -6.60 -12.39 13.68
C GLU A 53 -5.21 -12.43 13.05
N LEU A 54 -4.17 -12.02 13.80
CA LEU A 54 -2.78 -12.04 13.36
C LEU A 54 -2.36 -13.48 13.04
N GLN A 55 -2.52 -14.40 13.99
CA GLN A 55 -2.21 -15.82 13.81
C GLN A 55 -2.86 -16.38 12.54
N SER A 56 -4.11 -16.01 12.28
CA SER A 56 -4.89 -16.50 11.13
C SER A 56 -4.43 -15.92 9.78
N SER A 57 -3.67 -14.83 9.81
CA SER A 57 -3.16 -14.12 8.62
C SER A 57 -1.70 -14.41 8.30
N LEU A 58 -1.00 -15.15 9.17
CA LEU A 58 0.41 -15.47 8.99
C LEU A 58 0.63 -16.57 7.92
N PRO A 59 1.73 -16.52 7.16
CA PRO A 59 2.07 -17.55 6.19
C PRO A 59 2.56 -18.84 6.87
N ASN A 60 2.65 -19.91 6.10
CA ASN A 60 3.17 -21.19 6.58
C ASN A 60 4.59 -21.05 7.17
N GLY A 61 4.83 -21.72 8.30
CA GLY A 61 6.11 -21.66 9.02
C GLY A 61 6.24 -20.47 9.98
N TRP A 62 5.22 -19.62 10.09
CA TRP A 62 5.12 -18.57 11.09
C TRP A 62 4.10 -18.93 12.15
N GLU A 63 4.36 -18.57 13.39
CA GLU A 63 3.51 -18.90 14.53
C GLU A 63 3.51 -17.78 15.56
N ILE A 64 2.35 -17.56 16.19
CA ILE A 64 2.22 -16.81 17.44
C ILE A 64 2.15 -17.80 18.60
N ALA A 65 3.28 -18.00 19.27
CA ALA A 65 3.33 -18.80 20.48
C ALA A 65 2.70 -18.03 21.65
N GLN A 66 1.86 -18.72 22.43
CA GLN A 66 1.22 -18.17 23.61
C GLN A 66 1.54 -19.04 24.82
N GLN A 67 2.07 -18.43 25.88
CA GLN A 67 2.32 -19.12 27.14
C GLN A 67 1.71 -18.34 28.31
N ALA A 68 0.97 -19.06 29.15
CA ALA A 68 0.44 -18.51 30.39
C ALA A 68 1.56 -17.81 31.19
N TYR A 69 1.28 -16.61 31.68
CA TYR A 69 2.20 -15.75 32.45
C TYR A 69 3.40 -15.15 31.69
N LYS A 70 3.83 -15.69 30.55
CA LYS A 70 4.89 -15.07 29.73
C LYS A 70 4.34 -14.09 28.68
N GLY A 71 3.24 -14.46 28.03
CA GLY A 71 2.59 -13.61 27.02
C GLY A 71 2.63 -14.24 25.62
N ILE A 72 2.97 -13.42 24.63
CA ILE A 72 2.86 -13.69 23.20
C ILE A 72 4.24 -13.53 22.56
N LEU A 73 4.62 -14.44 21.67
CA LEU A 73 5.89 -14.42 20.95
C LEU A 73 5.64 -14.72 19.47
N LEU A 74 6.23 -13.93 18.57
CA LEU A 74 6.29 -14.25 17.15
C LEU A 74 7.45 -15.20 16.86
N ILE A 75 7.15 -16.33 16.24
CA ILE A 75 8.12 -17.29 15.73
C ILE A 75 8.05 -17.24 14.20
N LYS A 76 9.19 -16.95 13.57
CA LYS A 76 9.30 -16.89 12.11
C LYS A 76 10.69 -17.34 11.64
N PRO A 77 10.85 -17.73 10.36
CA PRO A 77 12.16 -17.93 9.76
C PRO A 77 13.04 -16.67 9.82
N ILE A 78 14.34 -16.84 10.07
CA ILE A 78 15.29 -15.73 10.26
C ILE A 78 15.48 -14.93 8.97
N ASP A 79 15.42 -15.60 7.82
CA ASP A 79 15.60 -15.05 6.48
C ASP A 79 14.36 -14.34 5.92
N GLN A 80 13.21 -14.45 6.59
CA GLN A 80 11.96 -13.85 6.13
C GLN A 80 11.65 -12.55 6.86
N SER A 81 11.12 -11.58 6.11
CA SER A 81 10.77 -10.25 6.62
C SER A 81 9.25 -10.08 6.76
N ILE A 82 8.81 -9.38 7.81
CA ILE A 82 7.41 -8.98 8.01
C ILE A 82 6.89 -8.02 6.92
N GLN A 83 7.80 -7.38 6.17
CA GLN A 83 7.44 -6.34 5.21
C GLN A 83 6.51 -6.86 4.11
N ALA A 84 6.66 -8.11 3.66
CA ALA A 84 5.76 -8.69 2.66
C ALA A 84 4.30 -8.78 3.17
N ILE A 85 4.11 -9.14 4.45
CA ILE A 85 2.80 -9.21 5.10
C ILE A 85 2.21 -7.80 5.24
N ILE A 86 3.02 -6.85 5.73
CA ILE A 86 2.61 -5.45 5.88
C ILE A 86 2.20 -4.84 4.53
N HIS A 87 2.98 -5.06 3.47
CA HIS A 87 2.65 -4.60 2.14
C HIS A 87 1.32 -5.17 1.67
N SER A 88 1.09 -6.48 1.86
CA SER A 88 -0.18 -7.13 1.51
C SER A 88 -1.36 -6.46 2.23
N TRP A 89 -1.27 -6.29 3.55
CA TRP A 89 -2.33 -5.65 4.33
C TRP A 89 -2.60 -4.22 3.88
N ILE A 90 -1.57 -3.44 3.56
CA ILE A 90 -1.74 -2.08 3.04
C ILE A 90 -2.41 -2.12 1.67
N THR A 91 -1.99 -2.99 0.76
CA THR A 91 -2.61 -3.09 -0.58
C THR A 91 -4.06 -3.58 -0.52
N ASP A 92 -4.43 -4.29 0.55
CA ASP A 92 -5.79 -4.75 0.77
C ASP A 92 -6.74 -3.69 1.33
N THR A 93 -6.19 -2.58 1.83
CA THR A 93 -6.96 -1.46 2.36
C THR A 93 -7.89 -0.83 1.32
N LEU A 94 -9.02 -0.31 1.78
CA LEU A 94 -10.00 0.31 0.89
C LEU A 94 -9.45 1.59 0.26
N MET A 95 -8.71 2.40 1.02
CA MET A 95 -8.10 3.61 0.48
C MET A 95 -7.05 3.28 -0.58
N PHE A 96 -6.21 2.26 -0.39
CA PHE A 96 -5.26 1.84 -1.43
C PHE A 96 -5.99 1.42 -2.71
N LYS A 97 -7.01 0.56 -2.60
CA LYS A 97 -7.83 0.10 -3.74
C LYS A 97 -8.50 1.27 -4.47
N MET A 98 -9.00 2.27 -3.73
CA MET A 98 -9.55 3.49 -4.33
C MET A 98 -8.48 4.29 -5.06
N LEU A 99 -7.30 4.48 -4.47
CA LEU A 99 -6.19 5.18 -5.11
C LEU A 99 -5.75 4.45 -6.38
N GLU A 100 -5.71 3.12 -6.39
CA GLU A 100 -5.43 2.32 -7.57
C GLU A 100 -6.50 2.51 -8.66
N LEU A 101 -7.79 2.49 -8.33
CA LEU A 101 -8.87 2.77 -9.28
C LEU A 101 -8.71 4.18 -9.89
N GLY A 102 -8.38 5.16 -9.04
CA GLY A 102 -8.09 6.53 -9.44
C GLY A 102 -6.88 6.64 -10.36
N PHE A 103 -5.79 5.94 -10.04
CA PHE A 103 -4.57 5.85 -10.85
C PHE A 103 -4.87 5.33 -12.26
N ARG A 104 -5.65 4.24 -12.34
CA ARG A 104 -6.04 3.58 -13.60
C ARG A 104 -7.08 4.37 -14.41
N GLU A 105 -7.60 5.47 -13.83
CA GLU A 105 -8.72 6.25 -14.38
C GLU A 105 -9.90 5.37 -14.78
N GLN A 106 -10.15 4.33 -13.99
CA GLN A 106 -11.31 3.48 -14.14
C GLN A 106 -12.47 4.21 -13.46
N ALA A 107 -13.12 5.09 -14.23
CA ALA A 107 -14.22 5.93 -13.77
C ALA A 107 -15.32 5.08 -13.11
N SER A 108 -15.26 5.04 -11.79
CA SER A 108 -16.22 4.35 -10.93
C SER A 108 -16.90 5.44 -10.12
N ASN A 109 -18.22 5.58 -10.21
CA ASN A 109 -18.89 6.49 -9.28
C ASN A 109 -18.75 5.93 -7.85
N LEU A 110 -18.81 6.81 -6.84
CA LEU A 110 -18.60 6.38 -5.44
C LEU A 110 -19.69 5.41 -4.97
N GLN A 111 -20.87 5.41 -5.59
CA GLN A 111 -21.95 4.46 -5.34
C GLN A 111 -21.54 3.03 -5.69
N ALA A 112 -20.91 2.83 -6.84
CA ALA A 112 -20.37 1.54 -7.25
C ALA A 112 -19.25 1.08 -6.31
N ILE A 113 -18.33 1.98 -5.95
CA ILE A 113 -17.26 1.67 -4.99
C ILE A 113 -17.85 1.25 -3.65
N ALA A 114 -18.86 1.97 -3.16
CA ALA A 114 -19.53 1.66 -1.90
C ALA A 114 -20.16 0.27 -1.91
N GLN A 115 -20.87 -0.07 -2.99
CA GLN A 115 -21.49 -1.37 -3.16
C GLN A 115 -20.46 -2.50 -3.22
N GLN A 116 -19.40 -2.34 -4.02
CA GLN A 116 -18.35 -3.36 -4.20
C GLN A 116 -17.51 -3.59 -2.94
N SER A 117 -17.34 -2.55 -2.12
CA SER A 117 -16.58 -2.62 -0.87
C SER A 117 -17.44 -2.80 0.38
N TYR A 118 -18.74 -3.07 0.21
CA TYR A 118 -19.71 -3.26 1.31
C TYR A 118 -19.65 -2.14 2.35
N THR A 119 -19.45 -0.90 1.91
CA THR A 119 -19.37 0.28 2.76
C THR A 119 -20.45 1.30 2.40
N SER A 120 -20.69 2.27 3.27
CA SER A 120 -21.66 3.32 3.01
C SER A 120 -21.01 4.54 2.35
N ILE A 121 -21.78 5.25 1.51
CA ILE A 121 -21.33 6.50 0.87
C ILE A 121 -20.83 7.54 1.89
N PRO A 122 -21.54 7.79 3.03
CA PRO A 122 -21.02 8.70 4.04
C PRO A 122 -19.67 8.28 4.62
N SER A 123 -19.42 6.98 4.77
CA SER A 123 -18.12 6.47 5.21
C SER A 123 -17.03 6.74 4.17
N LEU A 124 -17.28 6.49 2.89
CA LEU A 124 -16.35 6.86 1.81
C LEU A 124 -16.06 8.36 1.80
N TYR A 125 -17.08 9.20 1.99
CA TYR A 125 -16.90 10.65 2.01
C TYR A 125 -16.02 11.12 3.17
N ARG A 126 -16.20 10.53 4.36
CA ARG A 126 -15.32 10.80 5.51
C ARG A 126 -13.89 10.34 5.24
N MET A 127 -13.73 9.16 4.65
CA MET A 127 -12.43 8.59 4.32
C MET A 127 -11.68 9.44 3.30
N ILE A 128 -12.37 9.88 2.23
CA ILE A 128 -11.83 10.81 1.23
C ILE A 128 -11.47 12.15 1.86
N ARG A 129 -12.33 12.71 2.72
CA ARG A 129 -12.03 13.97 3.41
C ARG A 129 -10.73 13.85 4.21
N LYS A 130 -10.62 12.81 5.03
CA LYS A 130 -9.43 12.54 5.83
C LYS A 130 -8.19 12.35 4.95
N ALA A 131 -8.33 11.67 3.81
CA ALA A 131 -7.23 11.50 2.86
C ALA A 131 -6.76 12.85 2.27
N ASN A 132 -7.70 13.70 1.85
CA ASN A 132 -7.37 15.01 1.28
C ASN A 132 -6.68 15.94 2.29
N GLU A 133 -7.02 15.86 3.58
CA GLU A 133 -6.30 16.59 4.64
C GLU A 133 -4.79 16.28 4.65
N PHE A 134 -4.38 15.10 4.18
CA PHE A 134 -2.98 14.73 4.06
C PHE A 134 -2.40 14.96 2.67
N PHE A 135 -3.17 14.71 1.61
CA PHE A 135 -2.69 14.70 0.23
C PHE A 135 -2.59 16.10 -0.40
N GLU A 136 -3.37 17.07 0.09
CA GLU A 136 -3.37 18.44 -0.44
C GLU A 136 -1.97 19.09 -0.38
N LYS A 137 -1.19 18.78 0.66
CA LYS A 137 0.19 19.26 0.82
C LYS A 137 1.14 18.77 -0.29
N ASP A 138 0.80 17.64 -0.91
CA ASP A 138 1.56 17.01 -1.99
C ASP A 138 0.97 17.36 -3.37
N GLY A 139 0.07 18.37 -3.43
CA GLY A 139 -0.50 18.88 -4.67
C GLY A 139 -1.61 18.03 -5.28
N ILE A 140 -2.13 17.03 -4.56
CA ILE A 140 -3.15 16.11 -5.07
C ILE A 140 -4.40 16.06 -4.17
N THR A 141 -5.55 15.74 -4.77
CA THR A 141 -6.81 15.52 -4.06
C THR A 141 -7.62 14.40 -4.71
N ILE A 142 -8.47 13.75 -3.92
CA ILE A 142 -9.50 12.84 -4.40
C ILE A 142 -10.80 13.63 -4.57
N SER A 143 -11.24 13.77 -5.82
CA SER A 143 -12.55 14.28 -6.19
C SER A 143 -13.62 13.22 -5.98
N LYS A 144 -14.82 13.63 -5.56
CA LYS A 144 -15.95 12.73 -5.27
C LYS A 144 -16.92 12.57 -6.45
N SER A 145 -17.07 13.62 -7.25
CA SER A 145 -18.02 13.67 -8.36
C SER A 145 -17.44 14.47 -9.54
N PRO A 146 -16.99 13.81 -10.62
CA PRO A 146 -16.73 12.36 -10.69
C PRO A 146 -15.59 11.96 -9.74
N PHE A 147 -15.55 10.67 -9.38
CA PHE A 147 -14.42 10.10 -8.65
C PHE A 147 -13.15 10.18 -9.50
N HIS A 148 -12.14 10.92 -9.03
CA HIS A 148 -10.89 11.11 -9.77
C HIS A 148 -9.77 11.65 -8.87
N ILE A 149 -8.52 11.36 -9.22
CA ILE A 149 -7.35 11.99 -8.57
C ILE A 149 -7.02 13.28 -9.31
N ARG A 150 -7.13 14.42 -8.65
CA ARG A 150 -6.81 15.74 -9.20
C ARG A 150 -5.46 16.22 -8.70
N GLY A 151 -4.77 17.02 -9.49
CA GLY A 151 -3.46 17.58 -9.20
C GLY A 151 -2.73 17.87 -10.51
N LYS A 152 -1.52 18.45 -10.43
CA LYS A 152 -0.66 18.47 -11.61
C LYS A 152 -0.22 17.03 -11.93
N GLU A 153 -0.03 16.76 -13.21
CA GLU A 153 0.34 15.41 -13.64
C GLU A 153 1.67 14.93 -13.03
N GLU A 154 2.64 15.84 -12.86
CA GLU A 154 3.91 15.59 -12.18
C GLU A 154 3.71 15.18 -10.71
N ASP A 155 2.83 15.87 -9.99
CA ASP A 155 2.51 15.57 -8.59
C ASP A 155 1.80 14.22 -8.46
N ILE A 156 0.84 13.94 -9.35
CA ILE A 156 0.13 12.65 -9.39
C ILE A 156 1.12 11.50 -9.64
N ARG A 157 2.00 11.62 -10.62
CA ARG A 157 3.01 10.58 -10.94
C ARG A 157 3.97 10.37 -9.79
N THR A 158 4.41 11.45 -9.15
CA THR A 158 5.31 11.41 -8.00
C THR A 158 4.65 10.74 -6.79
N PHE A 159 3.40 11.09 -6.50
CA PHE A 159 2.62 10.44 -5.45
C PHE A 159 2.50 8.93 -5.67
N PHE A 160 2.10 8.50 -6.86
CA PHE A 160 1.95 7.07 -7.16
C PHE A 160 3.29 6.33 -7.22
N PHE A 161 4.38 7.02 -7.59
CA PHE A 161 5.72 6.47 -7.50
C PHE A 161 6.10 6.16 -6.06
N HIS A 162 5.89 7.11 -5.14
CA HIS A 162 6.13 6.87 -3.72
C HIS A 162 5.23 5.76 -3.16
N LEU A 163 3.92 5.83 -3.43
CA LEU A 163 2.96 4.84 -2.95
C LEU A 163 3.34 3.42 -3.39
N PHE A 164 3.52 3.20 -4.69
CA PHE A 164 3.80 1.85 -5.22
C PHE A 164 5.21 1.36 -4.91
N SER A 165 6.18 2.28 -4.74
CA SER A 165 7.51 1.93 -4.28
C SER A 165 7.51 1.48 -2.82
N GLU A 166 6.75 2.14 -1.95
CA GLU A 166 6.68 1.80 -0.53
C GLU A 166 6.06 0.43 -0.30
N VAL A 167 4.98 0.07 -1.01
CA VAL A 167 4.33 -1.24 -0.89
C VAL A 167 4.91 -2.33 -1.81
N GLN A 168 5.96 -2.03 -2.57
CA GLN A 168 6.57 -2.96 -3.55
C GLN A 168 5.56 -3.56 -4.56
N ALA A 169 4.50 -2.84 -4.90
CA ALA A 169 3.35 -3.38 -5.65
C ALA A 169 3.53 -3.40 -7.17
N ILE A 170 4.74 -3.18 -7.70
CA ILE A 170 5.00 -3.07 -9.15
C ILE A 170 4.40 -4.24 -9.96
N ASN A 171 4.56 -5.48 -9.49
CA ASN A 171 4.09 -6.68 -10.18
C ASN A 171 2.58 -6.89 -10.06
N THR A 172 1.93 -6.27 -9.07
CA THR A 172 0.48 -6.34 -8.87
C THR A 172 -0.22 -5.25 -9.68
N ILE A 173 0.39 -4.08 -9.80
CA ILE A 173 -0.21 -2.92 -10.47
C ILE A 173 -0.03 -2.96 -11.99
N PHE A 174 1.11 -3.46 -12.48
CA PHE A 174 1.46 -3.40 -13.90
C PHE A 174 1.50 -4.78 -14.55
N GLN A 175 1.12 -4.85 -15.82
CA GLN A 175 1.23 -6.08 -16.62
C GLN A 175 2.69 -6.48 -16.79
N LYS A 176 3.00 -7.77 -16.64
CA LYS A 176 4.36 -8.32 -16.72
C LYS A 176 5.03 -8.01 -18.06
N ASP A 177 4.30 -8.14 -19.17
CA ASP A 177 4.84 -7.88 -20.51
C ASP A 177 5.28 -6.43 -20.68
N LEU A 178 4.49 -5.48 -20.16
CA LEU A 178 4.88 -4.07 -20.17
C LEU A 178 6.14 -3.83 -19.34
N LEU A 179 6.23 -4.43 -18.15
CA LEU A 179 7.40 -4.29 -17.28
C LEU A 179 8.66 -4.88 -17.94
N ALA A 180 8.54 -6.02 -18.62
CA ALA A 180 9.64 -6.65 -19.34
C ALA A 180 10.17 -5.75 -20.46
N ILE A 181 9.27 -5.18 -21.28
CA ILE A 181 9.62 -4.23 -22.35
C ILE A 181 10.35 -3.02 -21.75
N ILE A 182 9.80 -2.39 -20.71
CA ILE A 182 10.42 -1.21 -20.10
C ILE A 182 11.80 -1.57 -19.52
N HIS A 183 11.92 -2.71 -18.84
CA HIS A 183 13.17 -3.15 -18.25
C HIS A 183 14.28 -3.37 -19.31
N GLU A 184 13.94 -3.96 -20.46
CA GLU A 184 14.87 -4.11 -21.57
C GLU A 184 15.38 -2.75 -22.07
N HIS A 185 14.49 -1.77 -22.24
CA HIS A 185 14.88 -0.41 -22.65
C HIS A 185 15.75 0.28 -21.60
N VAL A 186 15.49 0.06 -20.31
CA VAL A 186 16.32 0.59 -19.21
C VAL A 186 17.73 -0.01 -19.25
N ILE A 187 17.86 -1.31 -19.56
CA ILE A 187 19.17 -1.96 -19.75
C ILE A 187 19.90 -1.33 -20.94
N GLN A 188 19.22 -1.16 -22.08
CA GLN A 188 19.82 -0.56 -23.27
C GLN A 188 20.31 0.88 -23.00
N LEU A 189 19.49 1.69 -22.33
CA LEU A 189 19.85 3.05 -21.93
C LEU A 189 21.06 3.07 -21.00
N ASP A 190 21.12 2.17 -20.02
CA ASP A 190 22.25 2.05 -19.10
C ASP A 190 23.57 1.77 -19.84
N HIS A 191 23.53 0.85 -20.82
CA HIS A 191 24.69 0.53 -21.66
C HIS A 191 25.10 1.70 -22.58
N LEU A 192 24.15 2.35 -23.23
CA LEU A 192 24.41 3.47 -24.15
C LEU A 192 24.97 4.70 -23.44
N THR A 193 24.49 4.96 -22.23
CA THR A 193 24.90 6.14 -21.44
C THR A 193 26.09 5.86 -20.52
N GLN A 194 26.48 4.59 -20.34
CA GLN A 194 27.46 4.15 -19.35
C GLN A 194 27.13 4.63 -17.92
N ALA A 195 25.84 4.76 -17.60
CA ALA A 195 25.37 5.27 -16.32
C ALA A 195 25.65 4.31 -15.15
N ASN A 196 25.75 3.00 -15.42
CA ASN A 196 26.00 1.92 -14.45
C ASN A 196 24.95 1.87 -13.33
N PHE A 197 23.66 1.94 -13.68
CA PHE A 197 22.57 1.87 -12.70
C PHE A 197 22.59 0.56 -11.90
N SER A 198 22.45 0.67 -10.58
CA SER A 198 22.22 -0.47 -9.69
C SER A 198 20.87 -1.15 -9.96
N PHE A 199 20.70 -2.37 -9.43
CA PHE A 199 19.43 -3.08 -9.51
C PHE A 199 18.26 -2.27 -8.92
N ALA A 200 18.49 -1.59 -7.79
CA ALA A 200 17.46 -0.78 -7.13
C ALA A 200 17.06 0.44 -7.97
N GLU A 201 18.04 1.11 -8.61
CA GLU A 201 17.79 2.25 -9.50
C GLU A 201 17.03 1.81 -10.75
N LYS A 202 17.46 0.72 -11.41
CA LYS A 202 16.74 0.14 -12.54
C LYS A 202 15.29 -0.15 -12.19
N LYS A 203 15.03 -0.78 -11.04
CA LYS A 203 13.66 -1.05 -10.56
C LYS A 203 12.83 0.23 -10.38
N LYS A 204 13.42 1.29 -9.82
CA LYS A 204 12.76 2.59 -9.66
C LYS A 204 12.47 3.25 -11.01
N ILE A 205 13.41 3.22 -11.95
CA ILE A 205 13.22 3.76 -13.30
C ILE A 205 12.09 3.00 -13.99
N VAL A 206 12.10 1.67 -13.97
CA VAL A 206 11.03 0.84 -14.55
C VAL A 206 9.67 1.20 -13.95
N LEU A 207 9.57 1.33 -12.63
CA LEU A 207 8.33 1.74 -11.96
C LEU A 207 7.86 3.11 -12.44
N PHE A 208 8.76 4.10 -12.47
CA PHE A 208 8.41 5.47 -12.85
C PHE A 208 7.99 5.57 -14.33
N VAL A 209 8.68 4.87 -15.24
CA VAL A 209 8.30 4.79 -16.64
C VAL A 209 6.95 4.08 -16.80
N ALA A 210 6.68 2.99 -16.08
CA ALA A 210 5.40 2.29 -16.14
C ALA A 210 4.23 3.20 -15.69
N ILE A 211 4.44 3.98 -14.62
CA ILE A 211 3.50 5.03 -14.17
C ILE A 211 3.26 6.05 -15.29
N CYS A 212 4.33 6.57 -15.90
CA CYS A 212 4.22 7.53 -16.99
C CYS A 212 3.44 6.98 -18.18
N VAL A 213 3.68 5.72 -18.57
CA VAL A 213 2.98 5.05 -19.68
C VAL A 213 1.48 4.94 -19.39
N TYR A 214 1.10 4.44 -18.21
CA TYR A 214 -0.31 4.30 -17.82
C TYR A 214 -1.04 5.64 -17.81
N ARG A 215 -0.39 6.69 -17.29
CA ARG A 215 -0.97 8.04 -17.19
C ARG A 215 -0.93 8.82 -18.51
N SER A 216 -0.04 8.49 -19.44
CA SER A 216 0.06 9.17 -20.75
C SER A 216 -0.86 8.56 -21.80
N LYS A 217 -1.07 7.23 -21.79
CA LYS A 217 -1.92 6.52 -22.76
C LYS A 217 -3.39 6.97 -22.78
N LYS A 218 -3.86 7.69 -21.76
CA LYS A 218 -5.26 8.11 -21.65
C LYS A 218 -5.53 9.62 -21.77
N LYS A 219 -4.49 10.46 -21.83
CA LYS A 219 -4.64 11.88 -22.26
C LYS A 219 -4.85 12.01 -23.77
N ARG A 220 -4.69 10.93 -24.53
CA ARG A 220 -5.12 10.81 -25.91
C ARG A 220 -6.38 9.93 -25.92
N PRO A 221 -7.58 10.43 -26.26
CA PRO A 221 -8.58 9.51 -26.79
C PRO A 221 -7.92 8.78 -27.96
N PHE A 222 -8.16 7.48 -28.07
CA PHE A 222 -7.66 6.65 -29.16
C PHE A 222 -8.37 7.09 -30.46
N GLN A 223 -7.95 8.23 -31.00
CA GLN A 223 -8.20 8.66 -32.37
C GLN A 223 -6.84 8.79 -33.02
N GLN A 224 -6.64 7.94 -34.04
CA GLN A 224 -5.59 7.99 -35.06
C GLN A 224 -4.17 7.72 -34.57
N LEU A 225 -3.85 6.44 -34.46
CA LEU A 225 -2.60 5.89 -34.99
C LEU A 225 -2.91 4.47 -35.51
N LEU A 226 -3.65 4.45 -36.62
CA LEU A 226 -3.57 3.56 -37.79
C LEU A 226 -4.62 4.06 -38.80
#